data_AF-A0A7C2JE21-F1
#
_entry.id   AF-A0A7C2JE21-F1
#
_cell.length_a   1.000
_cell.length_b   1.000
_cell.length_c   1.000
_cell.angle_alpha   90.00
_cell.angle_beta   90.00
_cell.angle_gamma   90.00
#
_symmetry.space_group_name_H-M   'P 1'
#
loop_
_entity.id
_entity.type
_entity.pdbx_description
1 polymer ?
#
loop_
_entity_poly.entity_id
_entity_poly.type
_entity_poly.pdbx_seq_one_letter_code
_entity_poly.pdbx_strand_id
1 'polypeptide(L)'
;MSVLFRRLIGQILLMGAIEMASAQAEFRGFWVDGFNEGFHTPAEADALLQRVRQANMNAIIVQMRKRGDAHYFSPFEPFATNQQPGFDALAYLIEKAHGMQPPIEVHVWINCHPIWPGSGWPTDPKHVLNRFPEIQTENLQGERITEVGYGMDWGHPLASAWFTRVALDIVRRYDIDGLHFDYIRYTGENWGYNPVSIERFNRRYGRKGKPEPTDPLWKQWRRDQVTAIVRKVYANTMAIKPQVKISAALITWGDGPRDTDDWVNRSAYSRVFQDWRGWLEEGILDMAIPMIYYSQANAERARFYLNWVTFLKDHQYGRHGVAGIGNYLNSWENTLQQIEIARAPSPRGNRLVGVNFFSYAATSGNGTEGGARRYEEGFYRLLGERAFLEWVPTPPMDWKRYPTRGHLMGTVLSARDLSWVDGATVELYRHGTRVRQMQTDGTGFYAFVHLEPGVYSMTVRAEGLPAAQTQTVIVTPGLATALHWLLGETEALHLRRLESLNDLPDGTRVLLAPKRVLKRSESAEQPLLIADLLGNRTIEVQLRKWTLPWLEEDRVAVLGTLATRPDGNRILTDAIVQWIGTQ
;
A
#
# COMPACT_ATOMS: atom_id res chain seq x y z
N MET A 1 1.05 -53.44 -60.49
CA MET A 1 1.92 -52.34 -60.95
C MET A 1 1.28 -51.04 -60.48
N SER A 2 1.91 -50.12 -59.77
CA SER A 2 3.29 -50.02 -59.36
C SER A 2 3.37 -49.21 -58.07
N VAL A 3 4.19 -49.71 -57.17
CA VAL A 3 4.87 -49.02 -56.08
C VAL A 3 5.61 -47.80 -56.66
N LEU A 4 4.94 -46.65 -56.82
CA LEU A 4 5.60 -45.39 -57.25
C LEU A 4 4.76 -44.12 -57.01
N PHE A 5 3.94 -44.08 -55.96
CA PHE A 5 3.22 -42.88 -55.54
C PHE A 5 3.30 -42.63 -54.02
N ARG A 6 4.49 -42.84 -53.44
CA ARG A 6 4.78 -42.57 -52.02
C ARG A 6 6.14 -41.89 -51.77
N ARG A 7 6.65 -41.14 -52.75
CA ARG A 7 7.87 -40.33 -52.59
C ARG A 7 7.73 -38.97 -53.28
N LEU A 8 6.77 -38.16 -52.85
CA LEU A 8 6.78 -36.72 -53.13
C LEU A 8 5.95 -35.90 -52.13
N ILE A 9 5.95 -36.29 -50.87
CA ILE A 9 5.46 -35.47 -49.75
C ILE A 9 6.41 -35.75 -48.59
N GLY A 10 7.56 -35.09 -48.57
CA GLY A 10 8.59 -35.38 -47.58
C GLY A 10 9.80 -34.45 -47.58
N GLN A 11 9.81 -33.43 -48.44
CA GLN A 11 10.82 -32.37 -48.45
C GLN A 11 10.14 -31.12 -49.01
N ILE A 12 9.74 -30.21 -48.11
CA ILE A 12 9.46 -28.77 -48.25
C ILE A 12 8.45 -28.46 -47.13
N LEU A 13 9.00 -28.19 -45.95
CA LEU A 13 8.46 -27.35 -44.87
C LEU A 13 9.41 -27.49 -43.66
N LEU A 14 10.68 -27.18 -43.91
CA LEU A 14 11.60 -26.72 -42.87
C LEU A 14 11.80 -25.22 -43.11
N MET A 15 10.72 -24.45 -43.06
CA MET A 15 10.85 -23.02 -42.78
C MET A 15 11.14 -22.94 -41.29
N GLY A 16 12.40 -22.64 -40.97
CA GLY A 16 12.82 -22.38 -39.61
C GLY A 16 11.90 -21.32 -39.01
N ALA A 17 11.24 -21.69 -37.91
CA ALA A 17 10.79 -20.71 -36.96
C ALA A 17 12.05 -20.00 -36.47
N ILE A 18 12.33 -18.84 -37.04
CA ILE A 18 13.17 -17.85 -36.38
C ILE A 18 12.34 -17.49 -35.15
N GLU A 19 12.60 -18.15 -34.02
CA GLU A 19 12.30 -17.55 -32.73
C GLU A 19 13.04 -16.22 -32.72
N MET A 20 12.36 -15.14 -33.09
CA MET A 20 12.78 -13.83 -32.66
C MET A 20 12.79 -13.93 -31.15
N ALA A 21 13.99 -13.99 -30.57
CA ALA A 21 14.17 -13.87 -29.14
C ALA A 21 13.54 -12.54 -28.74
N SER A 22 12.29 -12.59 -28.29
CA SER A 22 11.60 -11.45 -27.68
C SER A 22 12.54 -10.93 -26.60
N ALA A 23 12.96 -9.67 -26.72
CA ALA A 23 13.78 -9.03 -25.70
C ALA A 23 13.19 -9.31 -24.30
N GLN A 24 14.05 -9.72 -23.37
CA GLN A 24 13.61 -10.11 -22.03
C GLN A 24 12.92 -8.93 -21.34
N ALA A 25 11.72 -9.16 -20.78
CA ALA A 25 10.98 -8.14 -20.04
C ALA A 25 11.84 -7.58 -18.89
N GLU A 26 11.78 -6.27 -18.68
CA GLU A 26 12.58 -5.56 -17.69
C GLU A 26 11.78 -4.38 -17.13
N PHE A 27 11.75 -4.19 -15.82
CA PHE A 27 11.13 -3.01 -15.22
C PHE A 27 12.07 -1.82 -15.37
N ARG A 28 11.61 -0.75 -16.01
CA ARG A 28 12.41 0.44 -16.32
C ARG A 28 11.63 1.68 -15.91
N GLY A 29 11.88 2.12 -14.67
CA GLY A 29 11.08 3.17 -14.05
C GLY A 29 11.83 4.45 -13.70
N PHE A 30 11.07 5.53 -13.53
CA PHE A 30 11.51 6.75 -12.86
C PHE A 30 10.61 7.06 -11.67
N TRP A 31 11.21 7.44 -10.54
CA TRP A 31 10.48 8.24 -9.54
C TRP A 31 10.34 9.68 -10.05
N VAL A 32 9.10 10.16 -10.10
CA VAL A 32 8.74 11.52 -10.49
C VAL A 32 8.21 12.24 -9.26
N ASP A 33 9.04 13.08 -8.67
CA ASP A 33 8.69 13.82 -7.46
C ASP A 33 7.75 14.98 -7.75
N GLY A 34 6.90 15.33 -6.78
CA GLY A 34 5.94 16.43 -6.91
C GLY A 34 6.48 17.78 -6.44
N PHE A 35 7.81 17.93 -6.32
CA PHE A 35 8.48 19.19 -5.98
C PHE A 35 9.06 19.90 -7.21
N ASN A 36 9.42 19.14 -8.25
CA ASN A 36 9.96 19.65 -9.50
C ASN A 36 8.97 19.49 -10.66
N GLU A 37 9.29 20.09 -11.82
CA GLU A 37 8.54 19.91 -13.08
C GLU A 37 8.29 18.42 -13.35
N GLY A 38 7.07 18.09 -13.77
CA GLY A 38 6.81 16.75 -14.31
C GLY A 38 5.35 16.47 -14.57
N PHE A 39 4.43 17.00 -13.76
CA PHE A 39 3.00 16.71 -13.88
C PHE A 39 2.09 17.79 -13.30
N HIS A 40 2.60 18.98 -13.00
CA HIS A 40 1.77 20.03 -12.39
C HIS A 40 0.82 20.69 -13.38
N THR A 41 1.09 20.54 -14.68
CA THR A 41 0.25 20.97 -15.81
C THR A 41 0.17 19.88 -16.89
N PRO A 42 -0.80 19.94 -17.81
CA PRO A 42 -0.86 19.03 -18.96
C PRO A 42 0.44 19.03 -19.80
N ALA A 43 1.05 20.20 -20.01
CA ALA A 43 2.28 20.32 -20.80
C ALA A 43 3.48 19.64 -20.14
N GLU A 44 3.61 19.76 -18.82
CA GLU A 44 4.65 19.04 -18.07
C GLU A 44 4.44 17.53 -18.14
N ALA A 45 3.19 17.08 -17.97
CA ALA A 45 2.83 15.66 -18.04
C ALA A 45 3.11 15.07 -19.43
N ASP A 46 2.81 15.80 -20.50
CA ASP A 46 3.13 15.39 -21.87
C ASP A 46 4.65 15.30 -22.09
N ALA A 47 5.41 16.29 -21.60
CA ALA A 47 6.87 16.30 -21.71
C ALA A 47 7.53 15.15 -20.92
N LEU A 48 7.02 14.85 -19.72
CA LEU A 48 7.40 13.68 -18.93
C LEU A 48 7.25 12.38 -19.73
N LEU A 49 6.07 12.14 -20.31
CA LEU A 49 5.82 10.91 -21.06
C LEU A 49 6.68 10.83 -22.33
N GLN A 50 6.94 11.94 -23.01
CA GLN A 50 7.84 11.99 -24.17
C GLN A 50 9.29 11.62 -23.80
N ARG A 51 9.80 12.10 -22.66
CA ARG A 51 11.16 11.78 -22.19
C ARG A 51 11.28 10.33 -21.75
N VAL A 52 10.27 9.82 -21.04
CA VAL A 52 10.18 8.40 -20.66
C VAL A 52 10.19 7.52 -21.91
N ARG A 53 9.48 7.92 -22.98
CA ARG A 53 9.53 7.25 -24.29
C ARG A 53 10.91 7.29 -24.93
N GLN A 54 11.55 8.46 -24.98
CA GLN A 54 12.87 8.63 -25.57
C GLN A 54 13.92 7.74 -24.90
N ALA A 55 13.79 7.51 -23.59
CA ALA A 55 14.68 6.66 -22.82
C ALA A 55 14.33 5.16 -22.88
N ASN A 56 13.31 4.74 -23.65
CA ASN A 56 12.79 3.36 -23.68
C ASN A 56 12.43 2.80 -22.29
N MET A 57 11.85 3.66 -21.45
CA MET A 57 11.42 3.37 -20.09
C MET A 57 9.92 3.09 -20.04
N ASN A 58 9.49 2.09 -19.27
CA ASN A 58 8.14 1.52 -19.36
C ASN A 58 7.26 1.75 -18.13
N ALA A 59 7.74 2.46 -17.12
CA ALA A 59 6.96 2.82 -15.94
C ALA A 59 7.32 4.21 -15.43
N ILE A 60 6.33 4.89 -14.84
CA ILE A 60 6.53 6.08 -14.01
C ILE A 60 5.96 5.82 -12.62
N ILE A 61 6.72 6.22 -11.59
CA ILE A 61 6.31 6.17 -10.19
C ILE A 61 6.10 7.61 -9.72
N VAL A 62 4.87 8.11 -9.83
CA VAL A 62 4.52 9.53 -9.78
C VAL A 62 3.97 9.93 -8.42
N GLN A 63 4.55 10.97 -7.79
CA GLN A 63 4.19 11.39 -6.43
C GLN A 63 2.83 12.09 -6.36
N MET A 64 1.76 11.34 -6.10
CA MET A 64 0.41 11.93 -6.04
C MET A 64 0.00 12.38 -4.65
N ARG A 65 0.75 11.96 -3.62
CA ARG A 65 0.60 12.42 -2.24
C ARG A 65 1.95 12.75 -1.64
N LYS A 66 2.21 14.02 -1.31
CA LYS A 66 3.53 14.46 -0.78
C LYS A 66 3.50 14.57 0.73
N ARG A 67 2.61 15.39 1.27
CA ARG A 67 2.54 15.76 2.69
C ARG A 67 1.10 16.13 3.04
N GLY A 68 0.21 15.13 3.07
CA GLY A 68 -1.20 15.37 3.41
C GLY A 68 -1.98 16.15 2.34
N ASP A 69 -1.50 16.15 1.11
CA ASP A 69 -2.05 16.82 -0.07
C ASP A 69 -2.26 15.82 -1.22
N ALA A 70 -3.12 16.18 -2.17
CA ALA A 70 -3.47 15.35 -3.31
C ALA A 70 -3.26 16.08 -4.64
N HIS A 71 -2.47 15.47 -5.54
CA HIS A 71 -2.32 15.88 -6.94
C HIS A 71 -3.41 15.26 -7.85
N TYR A 72 -4.55 14.92 -7.25
CA TYR A 72 -5.74 14.31 -7.84
C TYR A 72 -6.97 14.76 -7.04
N PHE A 73 -8.19 14.53 -7.55
CA PHE A 73 -9.39 14.91 -6.80
C PHE A 73 -9.66 13.96 -5.63
N SER A 74 -9.25 14.34 -4.43
CA SER A 74 -9.43 13.54 -3.21
C SER A 74 -10.67 13.96 -2.38
N PRO A 75 -11.44 13.00 -1.84
CA PRO A 75 -12.42 13.25 -0.78
C PRO A 75 -11.78 13.47 0.60
N PHE A 76 -10.54 13.04 0.79
CA PHE A 76 -9.91 12.97 2.09
C PHE A 76 -8.93 14.12 2.32
N GLU A 77 -8.11 14.43 1.33
CA GLU A 77 -6.99 15.36 1.47
C GLU A 77 -7.18 16.61 0.58
N PRO A 78 -6.66 17.78 1.01
CA PRO A 78 -6.70 18.99 0.23
C PRO A 78 -5.96 18.84 -1.10
N PHE A 79 -6.40 19.60 -2.09
CA PHE A 79 -5.74 19.66 -3.39
C PHE A 79 -4.37 20.32 -3.27
N ALA A 80 -3.36 19.78 -3.94
CA ALA A 80 -1.98 20.29 -3.87
C ALA A 80 -1.88 21.72 -4.42
N THR A 81 -1.20 22.60 -3.68
CA THR A 81 -1.15 24.03 -3.98
C THR A 81 -0.22 24.41 -5.13
N ASN A 82 0.74 23.53 -5.46
CA ASN A 82 1.67 23.73 -6.58
C ASN A 82 1.21 23.04 -7.87
N GLN A 83 -0.04 22.57 -7.94
CA GLN A 83 -0.64 22.02 -9.16
C GLN A 83 -1.60 23.04 -9.79
N GLN A 84 -1.75 23.00 -11.11
CA GLN A 84 -2.77 23.78 -11.80
C GLN A 84 -4.16 23.50 -11.18
N PRO A 85 -4.88 24.53 -10.68
CA PRO A 85 -6.19 24.33 -10.07
C PRO A 85 -7.17 23.64 -11.02
N GLY A 86 -7.90 22.65 -10.51
CA GLY A 86 -8.89 21.90 -11.30
C GLY A 86 -8.30 20.89 -12.29
N PHE A 87 -6.99 20.69 -12.31
CA PHE A 87 -6.34 19.66 -13.12
C PHE A 87 -6.15 18.38 -12.30
N ASP A 88 -6.77 17.26 -12.70
CA ASP A 88 -6.48 15.94 -12.09
C ASP A 88 -5.29 15.31 -12.81
N ALA A 89 -4.07 15.56 -12.29
CA ALA A 89 -2.84 15.10 -12.90
C ALA A 89 -2.76 13.56 -12.98
N LEU A 90 -3.30 12.85 -11.97
CA LEU A 90 -3.31 11.38 -11.98
C LEU A 90 -4.19 10.83 -13.11
N ALA A 91 -5.43 11.33 -13.23
CA ALA A 91 -6.32 10.91 -14.31
C ALA A 91 -5.69 11.19 -15.69
N TYR A 92 -5.10 12.37 -15.88
CA TYR A 92 -4.46 12.77 -17.13
C TYR A 92 -3.28 11.87 -17.50
N LEU A 93 -2.40 11.59 -16.54
CA LEU A 93 -1.24 10.72 -16.77
C LEU A 93 -1.66 9.29 -17.11
N ILE A 94 -2.65 8.73 -16.42
CA ILE A 94 -3.19 7.39 -16.72
C ILE A 94 -3.69 7.35 -18.17
N GLU A 95 -4.59 8.27 -18.55
CA GLU A 95 -5.16 8.32 -19.90
C GLU A 95 -4.06 8.39 -20.98
N LYS A 96 -3.10 9.31 -20.82
CA LYS A 96 -2.03 9.52 -21.80
C LYS A 96 -1.04 8.35 -21.85
N ALA A 97 -0.61 7.85 -20.69
CA ALA A 97 0.38 6.78 -20.61
C ALA A 97 -0.16 5.45 -21.12
N HIS A 98 -1.43 5.13 -20.80
CA HIS A 98 -2.11 3.92 -21.28
C HIS A 98 -2.49 4.02 -22.76
N GLY A 99 -2.77 5.22 -23.27
CA GLY A 99 -3.05 5.46 -24.68
C GLY A 99 -1.82 5.40 -25.61
N MET A 100 -0.61 5.34 -25.07
CA MET A 100 0.61 5.15 -25.87
C MET A 100 0.74 3.70 -26.36
N GLN A 101 1.42 3.51 -27.49
CA GLN A 101 1.73 2.19 -28.02
C GLN A 101 3.24 1.97 -28.13
N PRO A 102 3.81 1.02 -27.37
CA PRO A 102 3.22 0.27 -26.24
C PRO A 102 2.90 1.18 -25.04
N PRO A 103 2.08 0.77 -24.05
CA PRO A 103 1.70 1.63 -22.91
C PRO A 103 2.85 1.84 -21.89
N ILE A 104 2.81 2.93 -21.11
CA ILE A 104 3.63 3.14 -19.90
C ILE A 104 2.77 2.78 -18.69
N GLU A 105 3.32 2.04 -17.73
CA GLU A 105 2.67 1.82 -16.45
C GLU A 105 2.72 3.06 -15.56
N VAL A 106 1.60 3.40 -14.92
CA VAL A 106 1.48 4.49 -13.94
C VAL A 106 1.34 3.91 -12.54
N HIS A 107 2.39 4.10 -11.75
CA HIS A 107 2.45 3.70 -10.34
C HIS A 107 2.30 4.93 -9.46
N VAL A 108 1.33 4.92 -8.55
CA VAL A 108 1.06 6.06 -7.68
C VAL A 108 1.93 6.03 -6.45
N TRP A 109 2.88 6.96 -6.38
CA TRP A 109 3.70 7.18 -5.19
C TRP A 109 2.95 8.02 -4.16
N ILE A 110 2.77 7.42 -2.99
CA ILE A 110 2.30 8.09 -1.80
C ILE A 110 3.41 8.11 -0.74
N ASN A 111 3.77 9.31 -0.28
CA ASN A 111 4.44 9.41 1.01
C ASN A 111 3.47 8.94 2.09
N CYS A 112 3.93 8.12 3.02
CA CYS A 112 3.08 7.55 4.06
C CYS A 112 3.15 8.41 5.32
N HIS A 113 4.34 8.51 5.92
CA HIS A 113 4.55 9.16 7.20
C HIS A 113 4.39 10.70 7.18
N PRO A 114 5.08 11.46 6.31
CA PRO A 114 5.04 12.92 6.39
C PRO A 114 3.69 13.47 5.94
N ILE A 115 3.19 14.46 6.69
CA ILE A 115 1.88 15.07 6.47
C ILE A 115 1.90 16.59 6.43
N TRP A 116 2.99 17.25 6.84
CA TRP A 116 3.10 18.71 6.71
C TRP A 116 4.55 19.17 6.92
N PRO A 117 5.09 20.17 6.19
CA PRO A 117 6.48 20.58 6.30
C PRO A 117 6.88 21.31 7.59
N GLY A 118 5.91 21.81 8.38
CA GLY A 118 6.21 22.49 9.65
C GLY A 118 6.47 23.99 9.54
N SER A 119 6.30 24.60 8.37
CA SER A 119 6.44 26.05 8.13
C SER A 119 5.24 26.89 8.61
N GLY A 120 4.43 26.37 9.54
CA GLY A 120 3.14 26.90 9.98
C GLY A 120 2.10 25.79 10.17
N TRP A 121 0.88 26.12 10.60
CA TRP A 121 -0.23 25.16 10.67
C TRP A 121 -1.05 25.20 9.38
N PRO A 122 -1.53 24.06 8.83
CA PRO A 122 -2.33 24.04 7.61
C PRO A 122 -3.68 24.75 7.81
N THR A 123 -4.12 25.51 6.81
CA THR A 123 -5.37 26.31 6.88
C THR A 123 -6.61 25.57 6.34
N ASP A 124 -6.43 24.60 5.45
CA ASP A 124 -7.56 23.85 4.87
C ASP A 124 -8.19 22.92 5.93
N PRO A 125 -9.48 23.06 6.27
CA PRO A 125 -10.13 22.22 7.29
C PRO A 125 -10.17 20.73 6.91
N LYS A 126 -9.98 20.37 5.64
CA LYS A 126 -9.85 18.98 5.20
C LYS A 126 -8.51 18.36 5.57
N HIS A 127 -7.48 19.18 5.79
CA HIS A 127 -6.13 18.70 6.07
C HIS A 127 -6.11 17.80 7.33
N VAL A 128 -5.36 16.70 7.28
CA VAL A 128 -5.35 15.67 8.32
C VAL A 128 -5.00 16.21 9.71
N LEU A 129 -4.08 17.17 9.81
CA LEU A 129 -3.74 17.84 11.08
C LEU A 129 -4.90 18.66 11.68
N ASN A 130 -5.80 19.19 10.85
CA ASN A 130 -6.99 19.91 11.33
C ASN A 130 -8.09 18.95 11.78
N ARG A 131 -8.17 17.76 11.15
CA ARG A 131 -9.16 16.74 11.50
C ARG A 131 -8.74 15.93 12.73
N PHE A 132 -7.48 15.51 12.79
CA PHE A 132 -6.96 14.56 13.77
C PHE A 132 -5.57 14.98 14.27
N PRO A 133 -5.43 16.10 14.99
CA PRO A 133 -4.13 16.55 15.51
C PRO A 133 -3.46 15.52 16.43
N GLU A 134 -4.21 14.63 17.07
CA GLU A 134 -3.71 13.61 17.99
C GLU A 134 -2.91 12.47 17.34
N ILE A 135 -2.99 12.30 16.02
CA ILE A 135 -2.35 11.16 15.32
C ILE A 135 -0.86 11.35 15.09
N GLN A 136 -0.33 12.53 15.42
CA GLN A 136 1.05 12.92 15.13
C GLN A 136 2.04 12.00 15.84
N THR A 137 3.14 11.69 15.18
CA THR A 137 4.29 11.07 15.84
C THR A 137 4.90 12.04 16.84
N GLU A 138 5.39 11.47 17.94
CA GLU A 138 6.21 12.18 18.92
C GLU A 138 7.53 11.46 19.06
N ASN A 139 8.59 12.21 19.37
CA ASN A 139 9.83 11.61 19.83
C ASN A 139 9.80 11.36 21.35
N LEU A 140 10.84 10.72 21.89
CA LEU A 140 10.93 10.39 23.32
C LEU A 140 10.74 11.62 24.23
N GLN A 141 11.19 12.80 23.78
CA GLN A 141 11.10 14.09 24.47
C GLN A 141 9.75 14.81 24.28
N GLY A 142 8.87 14.30 23.41
CA GLY A 142 7.56 14.90 23.11
C GLY A 142 7.57 15.91 21.95
N GLU A 143 8.67 16.03 21.21
CA GLU A 143 8.73 16.86 20.00
C GLU A 143 8.00 16.18 18.84
N ARG A 144 7.34 16.98 18.00
CA ARG A 144 6.46 16.49 16.91
C ARG A 144 6.99 16.74 15.49
N ILE A 145 8.04 17.56 15.36
CA ILE A 145 8.60 17.94 14.06
C ILE A 145 9.82 17.05 13.79
N THR A 146 9.70 16.17 12.81
CA THR A 146 10.77 15.30 12.32
C THR A 146 11.66 16.05 11.30
N GLU A 147 12.70 15.39 10.80
CA GLU A 147 13.50 15.87 9.66
C GLU A 147 12.68 16.05 8.37
N VAL A 148 11.49 15.44 8.29
CA VAL A 148 10.53 15.59 7.17
C VAL A 148 9.28 16.37 7.55
N GLY A 149 9.30 17.09 8.68
CA GLY A 149 8.18 17.87 9.20
C GLY A 149 7.26 17.05 10.11
N TYR A 150 5.99 17.42 10.20
CA TYR A 150 5.00 16.64 10.94
C TYR A 150 4.72 15.31 10.24
N GLY A 151 4.59 14.23 11.01
CA GLY A 151 4.30 12.90 10.52
C GLY A 151 3.24 12.16 11.32
N MET A 152 2.64 11.11 10.75
CA MET A 152 1.71 10.23 11.46
C MET A 152 2.42 9.18 12.31
N ASP A 153 1.84 8.80 13.46
CA ASP A 153 2.30 7.66 14.24
C ASP A 153 1.56 6.38 13.85
N TRP A 154 2.29 5.37 13.38
CA TRP A 154 1.72 4.07 12.98
C TRP A 154 1.13 3.29 14.15
N GLY A 155 1.54 3.58 15.38
CA GLY A 155 0.94 3.04 16.59
C GLY A 155 -0.37 3.69 17.00
N HIS A 156 -0.81 4.76 16.32
CA HIS A 156 -2.13 5.35 16.52
C HIS A 156 -3.16 4.70 15.57
N PRO A 157 -4.20 4.01 16.07
CA PRO A 157 -5.19 3.33 15.22
C PRO A 157 -5.85 4.23 14.16
N LEU A 158 -6.18 5.46 14.53
CA LEU A 158 -6.77 6.43 13.60
C LEU A 158 -5.84 6.85 12.46
N ALA A 159 -4.51 6.92 12.67
CA ALA A 159 -3.55 7.15 11.59
C ALA A 159 -3.59 5.99 10.57
N SER A 160 -3.56 4.76 11.07
CA SER A 160 -3.66 3.55 10.24
C SER A 160 -4.96 3.53 9.43
N ALA A 161 -6.10 3.80 10.07
CA ALA A 161 -7.40 3.86 9.41
C ALA A 161 -7.48 4.96 8.36
N TRP A 162 -7.03 6.18 8.69
CA TRP A 162 -7.03 7.32 7.78
C TRP A 162 -6.17 7.06 6.54
N PHE A 163 -4.90 6.67 6.74
CA PHE A 163 -3.98 6.41 5.64
C PHE A 163 -4.48 5.28 4.74
N THR A 164 -5.03 4.21 5.32
CA THR A 164 -5.62 3.11 4.54
C THR A 164 -6.75 3.62 3.64
N ARG A 165 -7.63 4.49 4.15
CA ARG A 165 -8.73 5.04 3.34
C ARG A 165 -8.23 5.92 2.20
N VAL A 166 -7.21 6.75 2.45
CA VAL A 166 -6.55 7.55 1.39
C VAL A 166 -5.94 6.64 0.32
N ALA A 167 -5.22 5.58 0.70
CA ALA A 167 -4.64 4.65 -0.24
C ALA A 167 -5.70 3.91 -1.08
N LEU A 168 -6.76 3.40 -0.43
CA LEU A 168 -7.80 2.64 -1.11
C LEU A 168 -8.72 3.51 -1.96
N ASP A 169 -8.85 4.80 -1.68
CA ASP A 169 -9.52 5.77 -2.55
C ASP A 169 -8.90 5.79 -3.95
N ILE A 170 -7.56 5.88 -3.99
CA ILE A 170 -6.79 5.87 -5.23
C ILE A 170 -7.02 4.54 -5.97
N VAL A 171 -6.83 3.42 -5.26
CA VAL A 171 -6.99 2.07 -5.84
C VAL A 171 -8.39 1.88 -6.43
N ARG A 172 -9.45 2.36 -5.76
CA ARG A 172 -10.83 2.18 -6.24
C ARG A 172 -11.12 3.02 -7.46
N ARG A 173 -10.75 4.31 -7.46
CA ARG A 173 -11.24 5.29 -8.44
C ARG A 173 -10.37 5.43 -9.68
N TYR A 174 -9.08 5.11 -9.60
CA TYR A 174 -8.14 5.30 -10.72
C TYR A 174 -7.67 3.96 -11.26
N ASP A 175 -7.48 3.87 -12.58
CA ASP A 175 -6.93 2.70 -13.26
C ASP A 175 -5.41 2.71 -13.19
N ILE A 176 -4.87 2.53 -11.98
CA ILE A 176 -3.43 2.54 -11.71
C ILE A 176 -2.84 1.15 -11.96
N ASP A 177 -1.58 1.10 -12.42
CA ASP A 177 -0.83 -0.15 -12.53
C ASP A 177 -0.22 -0.57 -11.19
N GLY A 178 0.08 0.41 -10.33
CA GLY A 178 0.67 0.16 -9.03
C GLY A 178 0.40 1.24 -7.99
N LEU A 179 0.50 0.84 -6.73
CA LEU A 179 0.54 1.72 -5.58
C LEU A 179 1.93 1.58 -4.93
N HIS A 180 2.63 2.69 -4.76
CA HIS A 180 4.01 2.74 -4.32
C HIS A 180 4.14 3.51 -3.00
N PHE A 181 4.61 2.84 -1.96
CA PHE A 181 4.83 3.45 -0.65
C PHE A 181 6.22 4.08 -0.55
N ASP A 182 6.30 5.36 -0.20
CA ASP A 182 7.53 5.96 0.33
C ASP A 182 7.29 6.40 1.78
N TYR A 183 8.35 6.49 2.57
CA TYR A 183 8.28 6.82 4.00
C TYR A 183 7.31 5.91 4.79
N ILE A 184 7.11 4.66 4.37
CA ILE A 184 6.37 3.66 5.16
C ILE A 184 7.25 3.10 6.28
N ARG A 185 7.57 3.97 7.24
CA ARG A 185 8.55 3.76 8.31
C ARG A 185 8.42 4.84 9.38
N TYR A 186 9.18 4.71 10.47
CA TYR A 186 9.48 5.84 11.35
C TYR A 186 10.73 6.59 10.86
N THR A 187 10.99 7.75 11.44
CA THR A 187 12.14 8.61 11.11
C THR A 187 13.41 8.27 11.88
N GLY A 188 13.29 7.48 12.95
CA GLY A 188 14.44 6.93 13.67
C GLY A 188 14.05 6.28 15.00
N GLU A 189 15.05 5.84 15.76
CA GLU A 189 14.84 5.08 17.00
C GLU A 189 14.18 5.89 18.11
N ASN A 190 14.27 7.21 18.07
CA ASN A 190 13.67 8.09 19.07
C ASN A 190 12.21 8.46 18.75
N TRP A 191 11.65 8.00 17.63
CA TRP A 191 10.29 8.31 17.18
C TRP A 191 9.30 7.16 17.40
N GLY A 192 8.01 7.48 17.34
CA GLY A 192 6.91 6.54 17.57
C GLY A 192 6.35 6.55 19.00
N TYR A 193 6.63 7.62 19.75
CA TYR A 193 6.27 7.79 21.15
C TYR A 193 4.92 8.51 21.32
N ASN A 194 4.03 8.47 20.32
CA ASN A 194 2.66 8.95 20.51
C ASN A 194 2.02 8.28 21.76
N PRO A 195 1.35 9.04 22.65
CA PRO A 195 0.80 8.49 23.89
C PRO A 195 -0.12 7.28 23.71
N VAL A 196 -0.93 7.25 22.65
CA VAL A 196 -1.83 6.12 22.32
C VAL A 196 -1.01 4.88 21.94
N SER A 197 0.08 5.04 21.18
CA SER A 197 0.99 3.93 20.83
C SER A 197 1.61 3.31 22.09
N ILE A 198 2.07 4.16 23.02
CA ILE A 198 2.66 3.73 24.29
C ILE A 198 1.64 3.01 25.18
N GLU A 199 0.41 3.53 25.28
CA GLU A 199 -0.66 2.88 26.03
C GLU A 199 -0.96 1.49 25.47
N ARG A 200 -1.10 1.38 24.14
CA ARG A 200 -1.34 0.10 23.47
C ARG A 200 -0.20 -0.89 23.68
N PHE A 201 1.05 -0.45 23.57
CA PHE A 201 2.22 -1.27 23.88
C PHE A 201 2.22 -1.75 25.34
N ASN A 202 1.95 -0.85 26.27
CA ASN A 202 1.91 -1.15 27.69
C ASN A 202 0.83 -2.18 28.02
N ARG A 203 -0.39 -2.00 27.48
CA ARG A 203 -1.47 -2.99 27.61
C ARG A 203 -1.07 -4.34 27.00
N ARG A 204 -0.50 -4.34 25.80
CA ARG A 204 -0.14 -5.55 25.05
C ARG A 204 0.90 -6.43 25.75
N TYR A 205 1.82 -5.81 26.48
CA TYR A 205 2.98 -6.49 27.08
C TYR A 205 3.02 -6.38 28.62
N GLY A 206 1.97 -5.88 29.26
CA GLY A 206 1.92 -5.68 30.71
C GLY A 206 3.01 -4.72 31.23
N ARG A 207 3.37 -3.71 30.42
CA ARG A 207 4.40 -2.70 30.73
C ARG A 207 3.77 -1.40 31.24
N LYS A 208 4.61 -0.45 31.66
CA LYS A 208 4.21 0.90 32.11
C LYS A 208 5.28 1.92 31.69
N GLY A 209 4.88 3.18 31.55
CA GLY A 209 5.79 4.28 31.22
C GLY A 209 6.21 4.31 29.75
N LYS A 210 7.19 5.14 29.43
CA LYS A 210 7.80 5.20 28.09
C LYS A 210 8.89 4.12 27.99
N PRO A 211 8.88 3.23 26.99
CA PRO A 211 9.94 2.24 26.80
C PRO A 211 11.23 2.89 26.30
N GLU A 212 12.39 2.32 26.63
CA GLU A 212 13.68 2.77 26.09
C GLU A 212 13.74 2.59 24.57
N PRO A 213 14.37 3.51 23.79
CA PRO A 213 14.50 3.39 22.34
C PRO A 213 15.14 2.08 21.88
N THR A 214 16.02 1.52 22.71
CA THR A 214 16.77 0.28 22.49
C THR A 214 16.04 -0.98 22.96
N ASP A 215 14.88 -0.86 23.63
CA ASP A 215 14.10 -2.01 24.09
C ASP A 215 13.71 -2.89 22.89
N PRO A 216 14.10 -4.18 22.86
CA PRO A 216 13.80 -5.06 21.73
C PRO A 216 12.30 -5.26 21.50
N LEU A 217 11.48 -5.28 22.57
CA LEU A 217 10.02 -5.38 22.43
C LEU A 217 9.42 -4.11 21.84
N TRP A 218 9.94 -2.93 22.20
CA TRP A 218 9.49 -1.67 21.63
C TRP A 218 9.89 -1.50 20.16
N LYS A 219 11.11 -1.94 19.81
CA LYS A 219 11.54 -2.03 18.41
C LYS A 219 10.64 -2.98 17.60
N GLN A 220 10.30 -4.14 18.17
CA GLN A 220 9.38 -5.07 17.51
C GLN A 220 7.98 -4.50 17.38
N TRP A 221 7.44 -3.88 18.43
CA TRP A 221 6.13 -3.23 18.40
C TRP A 221 6.01 -2.23 17.25
N ARG A 222 6.99 -1.35 17.08
CA ARG A 222 7.00 -0.37 15.99
C ARG A 222 7.10 -1.03 14.61
N ARG A 223 7.89 -2.10 14.45
CA ARG A 223 7.90 -2.90 13.21
C ARG A 223 6.54 -3.51 12.92
N ASP A 224 5.87 -4.03 13.94
CA ASP A 224 4.55 -4.64 13.79
C ASP A 224 3.52 -3.60 13.34
N GLN A 225 3.59 -2.37 13.85
CA GLN A 225 2.67 -1.29 13.45
C GLN A 225 2.84 -0.89 11.98
N VAL A 226 4.08 -0.74 11.51
CA VAL A 226 4.35 -0.45 10.09
C VAL A 226 3.88 -1.62 9.22
N THR A 227 4.23 -2.84 9.59
CA THR A 227 3.87 -4.06 8.86
C THR A 227 2.35 -4.26 8.78
N ALA A 228 1.62 -3.96 9.85
CA ALA A 228 0.16 -4.04 9.86
C ALA A 228 -0.49 -3.14 8.80
N ILE A 229 0.07 -1.94 8.57
CA ILE A 229 -0.44 -1.01 7.56
C ILE A 229 -0.17 -1.53 6.15
N VAL A 230 1.05 -2.01 5.89
CA VAL A 230 1.41 -2.63 4.60
C VAL A 230 0.46 -3.79 4.29
N ARG A 231 0.26 -4.69 5.26
CA ARG A 231 -0.67 -5.83 5.13
C ARG A 231 -2.10 -5.41 4.89
N LYS A 232 -2.59 -4.40 5.62
CA LYS A 232 -3.96 -3.90 5.51
C LYS A 232 -4.24 -3.33 4.14
N VAL A 233 -3.34 -2.48 3.62
CA VAL A 233 -3.48 -1.91 2.27
C VAL A 233 -3.34 -3.00 1.22
N TYR A 234 -2.39 -3.93 1.35
CA TYR A 234 -2.22 -5.04 0.42
C TYR A 234 -3.48 -5.91 0.32
N ALA A 235 -3.98 -6.43 1.44
CA ALA A 235 -5.12 -7.35 1.44
C ALA A 235 -6.41 -6.69 0.89
N ASN A 236 -6.65 -5.42 1.25
CA ASN A 236 -7.77 -4.68 0.67
C ASN A 236 -7.56 -4.39 -0.82
N THR A 237 -6.33 -4.09 -1.27
CA THR A 237 -6.05 -3.92 -2.69
C THR A 237 -6.33 -5.21 -3.46
N MET A 238 -5.96 -6.37 -2.93
CA MET A 238 -6.25 -7.66 -3.57
C MET A 238 -7.75 -7.95 -3.67
N ALA A 239 -8.54 -7.43 -2.73
CA ALA A 239 -10.00 -7.51 -2.78
C ALA A 239 -10.60 -6.58 -3.85
N ILE A 240 -10.04 -5.38 -4.04
CA ILE A 240 -10.62 -4.35 -4.93
C ILE A 240 -10.13 -4.52 -6.38
N LYS A 241 -8.81 -4.59 -6.57
CA LYS A 241 -8.12 -4.67 -7.87
C LYS A 241 -6.85 -5.53 -7.74
N PRO A 242 -6.96 -6.87 -7.81
CA PRO A 242 -5.83 -7.78 -7.58
C PRO A 242 -4.66 -7.61 -8.56
N GLN A 243 -4.91 -7.00 -9.72
CA GLN A 243 -3.88 -6.67 -10.71
C GLN A 243 -2.93 -5.53 -10.29
N VAL A 244 -3.36 -4.65 -9.37
CA VAL A 244 -2.54 -3.52 -8.90
C VAL A 244 -1.31 -4.05 -8.17
N LYS A 245 -0.14 -3.52 -8.54
CA LYS A 245 1.15 -3.89 -7.96
C LYS A 245 1.44 -3.05 -6.71
N ILE A 246 1.68 -3.71 -5.57
CA ILE A 246 2.08 -3.02 -4.34
C ILE A 246 3.61 -2.99 -4.24
N SER A 247 4.18 -1.79 -4.23
CA SER A 247 5.63 -1.59 -4.17
C SER A 247 6.03 -0.55 -3.13
N ALA A 248 7.33 -0.46 -2.81
CA ALA A 248 7.80 0.51 -1.84
C ALA A 248 9.24 0.98 -2.12
N ALA A 249 9.53 2.24 -1.76
CA ALA A 249 10.86 2.81 -1.63
C ALA A 249 11.44 2.41 -0.26
N LEU A 250 12.56 1.69 -0.29
CA LEU A 250 13.06 0.99 0.89
C LEU A 250 14.44 1.50 1.33
N ILE A 251 14.63 1.61 2.64
CA ILE A 251 15.86 2.13 3.24
C ILE A 251 17.00 1.12 3.12
N THR A 252 18.19 1.64 2.81
CA THR A 252 19.43 0.88 2.69
C THR A 252 20.60 1.56 3.40
N TRP A 253 20.37 2.45 4.38
CA TRP A 253 21.45 3.24 4.98
C TRP A 253 22.56 2.35 5.57
N GLY A 254 23.80 2.57 5.11
CA GLY A 254 24.97 1.77 5.46
C GLY A 254 25.22 0.60 4.52
N ASP A 255 26.16 -0.26 4.87
CA ASP A 255 26.49 -1.44 4.06
C ASP A 255 25.34 -2.47 4.05
N GLY A 256 25.24 -3.21 2.94
CA GLY A 256 24.27 -4.28 2.77
C GLY A 256 24.47 -5.41 3.79
N PRO A 257 23.43 -6.20 4.08
CA PRO A 257 23.56 -7.38 4.92
C PRO A 257 24.48 -8.39 4.25
N ARG A 258 25.33 -9.03 5.04
CA ARG A 258 26.20 -10.12 4.56
C ARG A 258 25.42 -11.40 4.28
N ASP A 259 24.36 -11.63 5.04
CA ASP A 259 23.49 -12.79 5.00
C ASP A 259 22.12 -12.45 5.61
N THR A 260 21.23 -13.45 5.69
CA THR A 260 19.90 -13.28 6.29
C THR A 260 19.96 -12.91 7.78
N ASP A 261 20.90 -13.43 8.55
CA ASP A 261 21.00 -13.18 10.00
C ASP A 261 21.44 -11.73 10.27
N ASP A 262 22.26 -11.17 9.39
CA ASP A 262 22.75 -9.79 9.48
C ASP A 262 21.69 -8.74 9.12
N TRP A 263 20.55 -9.14 8.55
CA TRP A 263 19.42 -8.27 8.22
C TRP A 263 18.93 -7.45 9.42
N VAL A 264 18.82 -8.09 10.58
CA VAL A 264 18.26 -7.45 11.78
C VAL A 264 19.12 -6.32 12.34
N ASN A 265 20.38 -6.23 11.90
CA ASN A 265 21.31 -5.16 12.28
C ASN A 265 21.23 -3.95 11.34
N ARG A 266 20.61 -4.09 10.16
CA ARG A 266 20.54 -3.01 9.17
C ARG A 266 19.55 -1.93 9.58
N SER A 267 19.84 -0.69 9.19
CA SER A 267 19.06 0.50 9.52
C SER A 267 17.56 0.37 9.23
N ALA A 268 17.20 -0.26 8.10
CA ALA A 268 15.81 -0.55 7.73
C ALA A 268 15.08 -1.28 8.86
N TYR A 269 15.65 -2.37 9.39
CA TYR A 269 15.04 -3.17 10.44
C TYR A 269 15.21 -2.56 11.84
N SER A 270 16.42 -2.08 12.15
CA SER A 270 16.83 -1.75 13.53
C SER A 270 16.55 -0.30 13.93
N ARG A 271 16.54 0.64 12.97
CA ARG A 271 16.45 2.09 13.23
C ARG A 271 15.13 2.72 12.79
N VAL A 272 14.61 2.33 11.63
CA VAL A 272 13.39 2.94 11.05
C VAL A 272 12.20 1.98 10.98
N PHE A 273 12.39 0.71 11.37
CA PHE A 273 11.34 -0.30 11.52
C PHE A 273 10.60 -0.67 10.22
N GLN A 274 11.31 -0.61 9.09
CA GLN A 274 10.85 -0.97 7.75
C GLN A 274 11.32 -2.40 7.40
N ASP A 275 10.65 -3.42 7.93
CA ASP A 275 11.01 -4.84 7.73
C ASP A 275 10.62 -5.37 6.34
N TRP A 276 11.18 -4.77 5.29
CA TRP A 276 10.77 -5.07 3.93
C TRP A 276 11.16 -6.48 3.45
N ARG A 277 12.19 -7.09 4.02
CA ARG A 277 12.51 -8.51 3.78
C ARG A 277 11.35 -9.39 4.24
N GLY A 278 10.84 -9.14 5.46
CA GLY A 278 9.67 -9.84 6.00
C GLY A 278 8.42 -9.61 5.15
N TRP A 279 8.23 -8.43 4.57
CA TRP A 279 7.09 -8.13 3.69
C TRP A 279 7.11 -8.91 2.38
N LEU A 280 8.29 -9.10 1.78
CA LEU A 280 8.46 -9.96 0.60
C LEU A 280 8.20 -11.44 0.94
N GLU A 281 8.77 -11.90 2.07
CA GLU A 281 8.63 -13.29 2.55
C GLU A 281 7.17 -13.64 2.89
N GLU A 282 6.44 -12.73 3.52
CA GLU A 282 5.00 -12.88 3.77
C GLU A 282 4.18 -12.72 2.47
N GLY A 283 4.69 -11.98 1.50
CA GLY A 283 4.02 -11.69 0.23
C GLY A 283 3.02 -10.55 0.28
N ILE A 284 3.19 -9.60 1.20
CA ILE A 284 2.40 -8.36 1.30
C ILE A 284 3.05 -7.18 0.56
N LEU A 285 4.16 -7.43 -0.14
CA LEU A 285 4.82 -6.53 -1.05
C LEU A 285 5.11 -7.28 -2.36
N ASP A 286 4.62 -6.76 -3.48
CA ASP A 286 4.82 -7.38 -4.80
C ASP A 286 6.18 -7.05 -5.40
N MET A 287 6.67 -5.84 -5.13
CA MET A 287 7.92 -5.34 -5.71
C MET A 287 8.68 -4.46 -4.71
N ALA A 288 9.87 -4.89 -4.31
CA ALA A 288 10.80 -4.11 -3.51
C ALA A 288 11.66 -3.21 -4.40
N ILE A 289 11.67 -1.90 -4.12
CA ILE A 289 12.55 -0.94 -4.77
C ILE A 289 13.41 -0.23 -3.71
N PRO A 290 14.46 -0.89 -3.17
CA PRO A 290 15.38 -0.23 -2.26
C PRO A 290 16.08 0.97 -2.92
N MET A 291 16.17 2.04 -2.15
CA MET A 291 16.84 3.29 -2.50
C MET A 291 18.35 3.12 -2.34
N ILE A 292 18.98 2.33 -3.21
CA ILE A 292 20.42 2.00 -3.19
C ILE A 292 21.22 3.21 -3.72
N TYR A 293 21.03 4.36 -3.09
CA TYR A 293 21.56 5.65 -3.51
C TYR A 293 22.97 5.81 -2.96
N TYR A 294 23.93 5.36 -3.76
CA TYR A 294 25.35 5.40 -3.41
C TYR A 294 26.16 5.88 -4.61
N SER A 295 27.14 6.75 -4.35
CA SER A 295 28.09 7.16 -5.38
C SER A 295 28.99 6.00 -5.80
N GLN A 296 28.99 5.68 -7.09
CA GLN A 296 29.87 4.69 -7.69
C GLN A 296 31.33 5.18 -7.76
N ALA A 297 31.57 6.49 -7.73
CA ALA A 297 32.91 7.07 -7.77
C ALA A 297 33.68 6.87 -6.44
N ASN A 298 32.96 6.64 -5.34
CA ASN A 298 33.56 6.36 -4.04
C ASN A 298 33.60 4.84 -3.81
N ALA A 299 34.79 4.28 -3.61
CA ALA A 299 34.98 2.82 -3.50
C ALA A 299 34.18 2.17 -2.35
N GLU A 300 34.04 2.85 -1.21
CA GLU A 300 33.24 2.34 -0.09
C GLU A 300 31.75 2.32 -0.44
N ARG A 301 31.25 3.40 -1.05
CA ARG A 301 29.85 3.54 -1.44
C ARG A 301 29.49 2.61 -2.61
N ALA A 302 30.39 2.41 -3.57
CA ALA A 302 30.27 1.41 -4.62
C ALA A 302 30.16 -0.02 -4.04
N ARG A 303 30.92 -0.33 -2.99
CA ARG A 303 30.77 -1.61 -2.25
C ARG A 303 29.38 -1.73 -1.63
N PHE A 304 28.87 -0.67 -1.00
CA PHE A 304 27.51 -0.69 -0.42
C PHE A 304 26.45 -0.94 -1.49
N TYR A 305 26.56 -0.28 -2.65
CA TYR A 305 25.69 -0.54 -3.80
C TYR A 305 25.69 -2.02 -4.20
N LEU A 306 26.89 -2.58 -4.42
CA LEU A 306 27.06 -3.98 -4.81
C LEU A 306 26.44 -4.95 -3.78
N ASN A 307 26.71 -4.72 -2.49
CA ASN A 307 26.21 -5.58 -1.41
C ASN A 307 24.68 -5.56 -1.31
N TRP A 308 24.06 -4.37 -1.40
CA TRP A 308 22.60 -4.25 -1.38
C TRP A 308 21.94 -4.87 -2.61
N VAL A 309 22.48 -4.62 -3.81
CA VAL A 309 21.97 -5.21 -5.05
C VAL A 309 22.09 -6.74 -5.01
N THR A 310 23.22 -7.26 -4.52
CA THR A 310 23.44 -8.71 -4.38
C THR A 310 22.47 -9.32 -3.37
N PHE A 311 22.31 -8.68 -2.21
CA PHE A 311 21.36 -9.13 -1.20
C PHE A 311 19.92 -9.17 -1.74
N LEU A 312 19.49 -8.11 -2.44
CA LEU A 312 18.14 -8.05 -3.02
C LEU A 312 17.91 -9.19 -4.02
N LYS A 313 18.88 -9.50 -4.90
CA LYS A 313 18.78 -10.60 -5.88
C LYS A 313 18.45 -11.93 -5.20
N ASP A 314 19.03 -12.19 -4.04
CA ASP A 314 18.96 -13.46 -3.33
C ASP A 314 17.79 -13.56 -2.32
N HIS A 315 17.05 -12.48 -2.08
CA HIS A 315 15.99 -12.42 -1.05
C HIS A 315 14.67 -11.84 -1.58
N GLN A 316 14.22 -12.32 -2.76
CA GLN A 316 12.98 -11.86 -3.40
C GLN A 316 11.73 -12.69 -3.01
N TYR A 317 11.89 -13.92 -2.51
CA TYR A 317 10.79 -14.79 -2.03
C TYR A 317 9.61 -14.96 -3.02
N GLY A 318 9.91 -15.11 -4.32
CA GLY A 318 8.89 -15.22 -5.35
C GLY A 318 8.16 -13.91 -5.65
N ARG A 319 8.75 -12.77 -5.27
CA ARG A 319 8.34 -11.40 -5.61
C ARG A 319 9.37 -10.74 -6.51
N HIS A 320 9.17 -9.46 -6.84
CA HIS A 320 10.10 -8.70 -7.65
C HIS A 320 11.06 -7.84 -6.80
N GLY A 321 12.32 -7.80 -7.20
CA GLY A 321 13.32 -6.84 -6.75
C GLY A 321 13.76 -5.94 -7.90
N VAL A 322 13.77 -4.63 -7.66
CA VAL A 322 14.19 -3.59 -8.61
C VAL A 322 15.25 -2.71 -7.93
N ALA A 323 16.37 -2.44 -8.59
CA ALA A 323 17.38 -1.56 -8.01
C ALA A 323 16.96 -0.09 -8.13
N GLY A 324 16.75 0.59 -6.99
CA GLY A 324 16.60 2.05 -6.95
C GLY A 324 17.96 2.72 -7.06
N ILE A 325 18.28 3.28 -8.23
CA ILE A 325 19.54 3.93 -8.55
C ILE A 325 19.44 5.43 -8.26
N GLY A 326 20.35 5.95 -7.44
CA GLY A 326 20.47 7.38 -7.18
C GLY A 326 21.27 8.07 -8.27
N ASN A 327 20.69 8.26 -9.46
CA ASN A 327 21.38 8.87 -10.60
C ASN A 327 21.80 10.32 -10.31
N TYR A 328 21.05 11.05 -9.47
CA TYR A 328 21.43 12.38 -8.98
C TYR A 328 22.78 12.45 -8.23
N LEU A 329 23.32 11.30 -7.78
CA LEU A 329 24.63 11.19 -7.11
C LEU A 329 25.76 10.81 -8.08
N ASN A 330 25.43 10.36 -9.30
CA ASN A 330 26.33 9.66 -10.18
C ASN A 330 26.49 10.38 -11.52
N SER A 331 27.69 10.32 -12.10
CA SER A 331 27.86 10.69 -13.51
C SER A 331 27.06 9.75 -14.41
N TRP A 332 26.94 10.11 -15.69
CA TRP A 332 26.31 9.26 -16.69
C TRP A 332 26.99 7.88 -16.78
N GLU A 333 28.32 7.85 -16.83
CA GLU A 333 29.11 6.61 -16.89
C GLU A 333 28.92 5.74 -15.65
N ASN A 334 28.90 6.36 -14.47
CA ASN A 334 28.68 5.66 -13.21
C ASN A 334 27.26 5.10 -13.11
N THR A 335 26.27 5.84 -13.63
CA THR A 335 24.88 5.36 -13.71
C THR A 335 24.79 4.15 -14.64
N LEU A 336 25.42 4.21 -15.82
CA LEU A 336 25.50 3.07 -16.74
C LEU A 336 26.20 1.86 -16.08
N GLN A 337 27.27 2.07 -15.31
CA GLN A 337 27.93 1.00 -14.57
C GLN A 337 26.98 0.36 -13.53
N GLN A 338 26.21 1.15 -12.80
CA GLN A 338 25.24 0.64 -11.83
C GLN A 338 24.12 -0.17 -12.49
N ILE A 339 23.64 0.24 -13.68
CA ILE A 339 22.68 -0.54 -14.47
C ILE A 339 23.24 -1.94 -14.78
N GLU A 340 24.49 -2.02 -15.24
CA GLU A 340 25.13 -3.30 -15.55
C GLU A 340 25.32 -4.19 -14.31
N ILE A 341 25.69 -3.60 -13.16
CA ILE A 341 25.76 -4.32 -11.89
C ILE A 341 24.37 -4.85 -11.47
N ALA A 342 23.31 -4.07 -11.64
CA ALA A 342 21.94 -4.49 -11.34
C ALA A 342 21.48 -5.66 -12.20
N ARG A 343 21.81 -5.64 -13.50
CA ARG A 343 21.46 -6.69 -14.48
C ARG A 343 22.25 -7.98 -14.30
N ALA A 344 23.51 -7.90 -13.89
CA ALA A 344 24.36 -9.07 -13.67
C ALA A 344 23.74 -10.03 -12.64
N PRO A 345 23.90 -11.35 -12.77
CA PRO A 345 23.41 -12.28 -11.75
C PRO A 345 24.17 -12.13 -10.43
N SER A 346 23.57 -12.51 -9.31
CA SER A 346 24.28 -12.74 -8.05
C SER A 346 25.20 -13.96 -8.18
N PRO A 347 26.12 -14.20 -7.22
CA PRO A 347 26.90 -15.45 -7.18
C PRO A 347 26.02 -16.72 -7.16
N ARG A 348 24.75 -16.61 -6.76
CA ARG A 348 23.77 -17.71 -6.77
C ARG A 348 22.98 -17.82 -8.09
N GLY A 349 23.26 -16.98 -9.07
CA GLY A 349 22.58 -16.97 -10.37
C GLY A 349 21.29 -16.16 -10.41
N ASN A 350 20.86 -15.55 -9.29
CA ASN A 350 19.61 -14.80 -9.23
C ASN A 350 19.75 -13.40 -9.86
N ARG A 351 18.66 -12.88 -10.42
CA ARG A 351 18.63 -11.56 -11.08
C ARG A 351 17.53 -10.69 -10.52
N LEU A 352 17.75 -9.38 -10.57
CA LEU A 352 16.68 -8.40 -10.41
C LEU A 352 15.83 -8.36 -11.67
N VAL A 353 14.59 -7.90 -11.54
CA VAL A 353 13.68 -7.78 -12.68
C VAL A 353 13.79 -6.42 -13.38
N GLY A 354 14.57 -5.48 -12.83
CA GLY A 354 14.79 -4.19 -13.46
C GLY A 354 15.46 -3.13 -12.57
N VAL A 355 15.38 -1.88 -13.03
CA VAL A 355 15.96 -0.69 -12.39
C VAL A 355 14.95 0.45 -12.32
N ASN A 356 15.13 1.32 -11.33
CA ASN A 356 14.32 2.53 -11.16
C ASN A 356 15.20 3.70 -10.72
N PHE A 357 15.04 4.88 -11.32
CA PHE A 357 15.94 6.01 -11.12
C PHE A 357 15.32 7.07 -10.19
N PHE A 358 16.10 7.56 -9.23
CA PHE A 358 15.76 8.74 -8.42
C PHE A 358 16.67 9.92 -8.78
N SER A 359 16.16 11.00 -9.38
CA SER A 359 14.78 11.18 -9.86
C SER A 359 14.76 11.55 -11.33
N TYR A 360 13.56 11.53 -11.91
CA TYR A 360 13.26 12.13 -13.20
C TYR A 360 13.80 13.58 -13.29
N ALA A 361 13.55 14.41 -12.29
CA ALA A 361 13.94 15.82 -12.33
C ALA A 361 15.44 16.06 -12.07
N ALA A 362 16.14 15.14 -11.40
CA ALA A 362 17.56 15.22 -11.09
C ALA A 362 18.33 14.08 -11.78
N THR A 363 18.71 14.31 -13.04
CA THR A 363 19.16 13.28 -13.98
C THR A 363 20.58 12.76 -13.72
N SER A 364 21.48 13.57 -13.16
CA SER A 364 22.90 13.22 -13.02
C SER A 364 23.56 14.07 -11.96
N GLY A 365 24.67 13.60 -11.39
CA GLY A 365 25.53 14.40 -10.51
C GLY A 365 27.01 14.16 -10.72
N ASN A 366 27.85 14.84 -9.93
CA ASN A 366 29.30 14.87 -10.12
C ASN A 366 30.02 13.68 -9.46
N GLY A 367 29.32 12.58 -9.17
CA GLY A 367 29.89 11.46 -8.41
C GLY A 367 30.09 11.75 -6.92
N THR A 368 29.41 12.75 -6.36
CA THR A 368 29.52 13.14 -4.94
C THR A 368 28.20 12.96 -4.21
N GLU A 369 28.28 12.75 -2.88
CA GLU A 369 27.11 12.61 -2.00
C GLU A 369 26.31 13.93 -1.83
N GLY A 370 26.82 15.05 -2.38
CA GLY A 370 26.17 16.37 -2.32
C GLY A 370 25.02 16.57 -3.32
N GLY A 371 24.81 15.61 -4.24
CA GLY A 371 23.76 15.64 -5.27
C GLY A 371 23.91 16.76 -6.31
N ALA A 372 23.23 16.63 -7.43
CA ALA A 372 23.06 17.73 -8.38
C ALA A 372 21.80 18.55 -8.13
N ARG A 373 21.76 19.74 -8.72
CA ARG A 373 20.58 20.61 -8.67
C ARG A 373 19.66 20.55 -9.89
N ARG A 374 20.03 20.03 -11.08
CA ARG A 374 19.14 20.17 -12.27
C ARG A 374 19.31 19.12 -13.38
N TYR A 375 18.15 18.73 -13.89
CA TYR A 375 17.77 18.23 -15.22
C TYR A 375 18.76 18.41 -16.38
N GLU A 376 19.10 17.31 -17.04
CA GLU A 376 19.89 17.24 -18.27
C GLU A 376 19.18 16.38 -19.33
N GLU A 377 18.64 17.01 -20.39
CA GLU A 377 17.94 16.33 -21.50
C GLU A 377 18.78 15.19 -22.12
N GLY A 378 20.10 15.37 -22.19
CA GLY A 378 21.03 14.39 -22.74
C GLY A 378 21.01 13.05 -22.02
N PHE A 379 20.61 13.01 -20.74
CA PHE A 379 20.53 11.78 -19.96
C PHE A 379 19.46 10.82 -20.49
N TYR A 380 18.28 11.32 -20.86
CA TYR A 380 17.20 10.47 -21.42
C TYR A 380 17.62 9.85 -22.75
N ARG A 381 18.24 10.66 -23.61
CA ARG A 381 18.81 10.19 -24.88
C ARG A 381 19.90 9.13 -24.64
N LEU A 382 20.84 9.39 -23.72
CA LEU A 382 21.89 8.45 -23.35
C LEU A 382 21.32 7.10 -22.92
N LEU A 383 20.27 7.09 -22.08
CA LEU A 383 19.63 5.85 -21.65
C LEU A 383 19.07 5.06 -22.84
N GLY A 384 18.32 5.72 -23.73
CA GLY A 384 17.77 5.08 -24.93
C GLY A 384 18.84 4.60 -25.93
N GLU A 385 19.96 5.31 -26.02
CA GLU A 385 21.03 5.00 -26.99
C GLU A 385 22.10 4.03 -26.46
N ARG A 386 22.22 3.85 -25.14
CA ARG A 386 23.31 3.05 -24.54
C ARG A 386 22.89 2.00 -23.54
N ALA A 387 21.77 2.17 -22.83
CA ALA A 387 21.33 1.25 -21.77
C ALA A 387 20.10 0.43 -22.16
N PHE A 388 19.16 1.07 -22.86
CA PHE A 388 17.84 0.56 -23.20
C PHE A 388 17.60 0.77 -24.70
N LEU A 389 18.31 0.02 -25.53
CA LEU A 389 18.32 0.20 -26.99
C LEU A 389 16.95 -0.01 -27.64
N GLU A 390 16.13 -0.86 -27.04
CA GLU A 390 14.81 -1.23 -27.53
C GLU A 390 13.79 -1.18 -26.41
N TRP A 391 12.53 -0.94 -26.78
CA TRP A 391 11.42 -1.06 -25.85
C TRP A 391 11.20 -2.52 -25.43
N VAL A 392 10.94 -2.74 -24.14
CA VAL A 392 10.53 -4.05 -23.60
C VAL A 392 9.31 -3.90 -22.68
N PRO A 393 8.45 -4.93 -22.57
CA PRO A 393 7.35 -4.90 -21.60
C PRO A 393 7.87 -4.97 -20.16
N THR A 394 7.03 -4.54 -19.21
CA THR A 394 7.29 -4.78 -17.79
C THR A 394 7.24 -6.29 -17.48
N PRO A 395 8.00 -6.76 -16.48
CA PRO A 395 8.01 -8.16 -16.10
C PRO A 395 6.63 -8.62 -15.59
N PRO A 396 6.14 -9.80 -16.03
CA PRO A 396 4.88 -10.34 -15.53
C PRO A 396 4.98 -10.69 -14.04
N MET A 397 3.86 -10.55 -13.31
CA MET A 397 3.72 -11.06 -11.94
C MET A 397 2.79 -12.28 -11.98
N ASP A 398 3.35 -13.47 -12.19
CA ASP A 398 2.55 -14.68 -12.40
C ASP A 398 1.63 -15.00 -11.22
N TRP A 399 2.04 -14.68 -9.99
CA TRP A 399 1.18 -14.84 -8.80
C TRP A 399 -0.06 -13.94 -8.80
N LYS A 400 -0.10 -12.89 -9.64
CA LYS A 400 -1.30 -12.07 -9.87
C LYS A 400 -2.06 -12.49 -11.12
N ARG A 401 -1.36 -12.84 -12.21
CA ARG A 401 -1.99 -13.22 -13.49
C ARG A 401 -2.66 -14.59 -13.40
N TYR A 402 -2.03 -15.53 -12.70
CA TYR A 402 -2.47 -16.91 -12.54
C TYR A 402 -2.41 -17.30 -11.06
N PRO A 403 -3.24 -16.68 -10.20
CA PRO A 403 -3.14 -16.89 -8.77
C PRO A 403 -3.52 -18.32 -8.42
N THR A 404 -2.63 -19.01 -7.70
CA THR A 404 -2.87 -20.36 -7.15
C THR A 404 -3.28 -20.33 -5.68
N ARG A 405 -3.23 -19.14 -5.06
CA ARG A 405 -3.50 -18.90 -3.64
C ARG A 405 -4.63 -17.89 -3.46
N GLY A 406 -5.31 -17.94 -2.31
CA GLY A 406 -6.30 -16.96 -1.92
C GLY A 406 -5.89 -16.15 -0.69
N HIS A 407 -6.75 -15.24 -0.26
CA HIS A 407 -6.56 -14.43 0.93
C HIS A 407 -7.80 -14.50 1.82
N LEU A 408 -7.60 -14.32 3.12
CA LEU A 408 -8.66 -14.17 4.10
C LEU A 408 -8.36 -12.94 4.96
N MET A 409 -9.31 -12.04 5.11
CA MET A 409 -9.14 -10.82 5.89
C MET A 409 -10.40 -10.44 6.65
N GLY A 410 -10.29 -9.51 7.58
CA GLY A 410 -11.47 -8.96 8.23
C GLY A 410 -11.13 -8.01 9.35
N THR A 411 -12.17 -7.63 10.08
CA THR A 411 -12.10 -6.68 11.19
C THR A 411 -12.86 -7.24 12.36
N VAL A 412 -12.30 -7.11 13.56
CA VAL A 412 -12.91 -7.51 14.82
C VAL A 412 -13.35 -6.26 15.57
N LEU A 413 -14.65 -6.14 15.78
CA LEU A 413 -15.27 -5.05 16.52
C LEU A 413 -15.96 -5.59 17.77
N SER A 414 -16.10 -4.74 18.78
CA SER A 414 -16.98 -4.97 19.92
C SER A 414 -18.44 -4.87 19.48
N ALA A 415 -19.25 -5.90 19.76
CA ALA A 415 -20.68 -5.90 19.46
C ALA A 415 -21.45 -4.85 20.30
N ARG A 416 -20.88 -4.45 21.46
CA ARG A 416 -21.48 -3.51 22.40
C ARG A 416 -21.55 -2.09 21.85
N ASP A 417 -20.49 -1.65 21.17
CA ASP A 417 -20.28 -0.23 20.83
C ASP A 417 -19.54 0.01 19.50
N LEU A 418 -19.23 -1.05 18.73
CA LEU A 418 -18.46 -1.00 17.49
C LEU A 418 -17.01 -0.50 17.63
N SER A 419 -16.47 -0.43 18.85
CA SER A 419 -15.07 -0.11 19.04
C SER A 419 -14.16 -1.19 18.44
N TRP A 420 -12.98 -0.77 17.97
CA TRP A 420 -11.96 -1.68 17.46
C TRP A 420 -11.42 -2.60 18.57
N VAL A 421 -11.35 -3.90 18.30
CA VAL A 421 -10.74 -4.87 19.22
C VAL A 421 -9.27 -5.06 18.86
N ASP A 422 -8.41 -4.24 19.47
CA ASP A 422 -6.95 -4.27 19.34
C ASP A 422 -6.35 -5.51 20.02
N GLY A 423 -5.48 -6.24 19.32
CA GLY A 423 -4.75 -7.40 19.87
C GLY A 423 -5.58 -8.68 20.04
N ALA A 424 -6.78 -8.78 19.45
CA ALA A 424 -7.54 -10.02 19.41
C ALA A 424 -6.74 -11.10 18.68
N THR A 425 -6.67 -12.30 19.25
CA THR A 425 -6.01 -13.44 18.63
C THR A 425 -6.96 -14.10 17.64
N VAL A 426 -6.53 -14.19 16.39
CA VAL A 426 -7.25 -14.85 15.30
C VAL A 426 -6.47 -16.12 14.94
N GLU A 427 -7.12 -17.27 15.09
CA GLU A 427 -6.54 -18.59 14.82
C GLU A 427 -7.25 -19.23 13.63
N LEU A 428 -6.48 -19.64 12.62
CA LEU A 428 -7.00 -20.25 11.40
C LEU A 428 -6.69 -21.75 11.39
N TYR A 429 -7.70 -22.56 11.12
CA TYR A 429 -7.62 -24.02 11.12
C TYR A 429 -7.97 -24.60 9.76
N ARG A 430 -7.28 -25.69 9.38
CA ARG A 430 -7.59 -26.51 8.21
C ARG A 430 -7.58 -27.97 8.64
N HIS A 431 -8.65 -28.70 8.32
CA HIS A 431 -8.84 -30.10 8.75
C HIS A 431 -8.65 -30.32 10.27
N GLY A 432 -9.09 -29.36 11.08
CA GLY A 432 -8.96 -29.42 12.55
C GLY A 432 -7.58 -29.03 13.11
N THR A 433 -6.57 -28.79 12.26
CA THR A 433 -5.22 -28.36 12.69
C THR A 433 -5.06 -26.86 12.51
N ARG A 434 -4.50 -26.17 13.52
CA ARG A 434 -4.17 -24.74 13.43
C ARG A 434 -3.01 -24.56 12.44
N VAL A 435 -3.24 -23.83 11.37
CA VAL A 435 -2.25 -23.59 10.30
C VAL A 435 -1.60 -22.21 10.37
N ARG A 436 -2.32 -21.21 10.89
CA ARG A 436 -1.85 -19.83 11.04
C ARG A 436 -2.50 -19.22 12.27
N GLN A 437 -1.83 -18.22 12.83
CA GLN A 437 -2.37 -17.37 13.88
C GLN A 437 -1.80 -15.97 13.69
N MET A 438 -2.58 -14.95 14.03
CA MET A 438 -2.06 -13.60 14.22
C MET A 438 -2.88 -12.85 15.26
N GLN A 439 -2.45 -11.64 15.57
CA GLN A 439 -3.26 -10.70 16.32
C GLN A 439 -3.78 -9.60 15.41
N THR A 440 -4.96 -9.09 15.76
CA THR A 440 -5.49 -7.90 15.10
C THR A 440 -4.62 -6.70 15.41
N ASP A 441 -4.55 -5.77 14.46
CA ASP A 441 -3.92 -4.47 14.68
C ASP A 441 -4.82 -3.52 15.49
N GLY A 442 -4.37 -2.28 15.65
CA GLY A 442 -5.06 -1.26 16.43
C GLY A 442 -6.46 -0.92 15.95
N THR A 443 -6.81 -1.25 14.70
CA THR A 443 -8.16 -1.07 14.15
C THR A 443 -8.96 -2.37 14.13
N GLY A 444 -8.53 -3.39 14.87
CA GLY A 444 -9.15 -4.72 14.87
C GLY A 444 -8.94 -5.50 13.57
N PHE A 445 -8.08 -5.04 12.65
CA PHE A 445 -7.92 -5.68 11.35
C PHE A 445 -6.96 -6.87 11.40
N TYR A 446 -7.25 -7.91 10.63
CA TYR A 446 -6.38 -9.06 10.41
C TYR A 446 -6.42 -9.50 8.94
N ALA A 447 -5.34 -10.12 8.46
CA ALA A 447 -5.31 -10.74 7.15
C ALA A 447 -4.29 -11.89 7.08
N PHE A 448 -4.73 -13.02 6.54
CA PHE A 448 -3.89 -14.13 6.12
C PHE A 448 -3.80 -14.12 4.59
N VAL A 449 -2.61 -13.83 4.07
CA VAL A 449 -2.37 -13.79 2.62
C VAL A 449 -1.74 -15.09 2.11
N HIS A 450 -1.90 -15.35 0.81
CA HIS A 450 -1.29 -16.47 0.09
C HIS A 450 -1.60 -17.85 0.70
N LEU A 451 -2.84 -18.00 1.13
CA LEU A 451 -3.41 -19.21 1.71
C LEU A 451 -3.65 -20.28 0.63
N GLU A 452 -3.45 -21.55 0.98
CA GLU A 452 -3.88 -22.66 0.12
C GLU A 452 -5.39 -22.58 -0.14
N PRO A 453 -5.87 -22.91 -1.34
CA PRO A 453 -7.29 -23.06 -1.58
C PRO A 453 -7.92 -24.15 -0.71
N GLY A 454 -9.16 -23.93 -0.28
CA GLY A 454 -9.94 -24.94 0.42
C GLY A 454 -10.79 -24.38 1.56
N VAL A 455 -11.25 -25.29 2.41
CA VAL A 455 -12.13 -25.00 3.54
C VAL A 455 -11.32 -24.79 4.81
N TYR A 456 -11.61 -23.69 5.49
CA TYR A 456 -11.02 -23.30 6.76
C TYR A 456 -12.10 -23.12 7.82
N SER A 457 -11.70 -23.18 9.08
CA SER A 457 -12.46 -22.66 10.20
C SER A 457 -11.59 -21.66 10.95
N MET A 458 -12.22 -20.77 11.72
CA MET A 458 -11.50 -19.70 12.39
C MET A 458 -12.08 -19.43 13.76
N THR A 459 -11.20 -19.16 14.71
CA THR A 459 -11.53 -18.80 16.09
C THR A 459 -10.96 -17.42 16.38
N VAL A 460 -11.75 -16.55 17.00
CA VAL A 460 -11.31 -15.23 17.44
C VAL A 460 -11.50 -15.12 18.95
N ARG A 461 -10.44 -14.66 19.63
CA ARG A 461 -10.40 -14.50 21.09
C ARG A 461 -9.87 -13.13 21.43
N ALA A 462 -10.48 -12.47 22.40
CA ALA A 462 -9.99 -11.22 22.96
C ALA A 462 -10.17 -11.24 24.48
N GLU A 463 -9.28 -10.56 25.20
CA GLU A 463 -9.34 -10.50 26.65
C GLU A 463 -10.69 -9.91 27.12
N GLY A 464 -11.32 -10.55 28.10
CA GLY A 464 -12.61 -10.11 28.65
C GLY A 464 -13.82 -10.31 27.75
N LEU A 465 -13.67 -10.94 26.58
CA LEU A 465 -14.77 -11.20 25.64
C LEU A 465 -14.93 -12.71 25.35
N PRO A 466 -16.18 -13.21 25.20
CA PRO A 466 -16.42 -14.56 24.72
C PRO A 466 -15.75 -14.81 23.37
N ALA A 467 -15.16 -16.00 23.22
CA ALA A 467 -14.60 -16.42 21.95
C ALA A 467 -15.71 -16.64 20.91
N ALA A 468 -15.43 -16.27 19.67
CA ALA A 468 -16.31 -16.58 18.54
C ALA A 468 -15.61 -17.53 17.57
N GLN A 469 -16.39 -18.40 16.92
CA GLN A 469 -15.88 -19.38 15.98
C GLN A 469 -16.82 -19.53 14.78
N THR A 470 -16.24 -19.79 13.61
CA THR A 470 -16.97 -20.19 12.41
C THR A 470 -16.64 -21.64 12.05
N GLN A 471 -17.61 -22.35 11.49
CA GLN A 471 -17.43 -23.73 11.04
C GLN A 471 -16.81 -23.82 9.63
N THR A 472 -17.01 -22.80 8.78
CA THR A 472 -16.59 -22.86 7.38
C THR A 472 -16.33 -21.47 6.80
N VAL A 473 -15.15 -21.30 6.22
CA VAL A 473 -14.76 -20.20 5.34
C VAL A 473 -14.03 -20.81 4.15
N ILE A 474 -14.43 -20.42 2.94
CA ILE A 474 -13.81 -20.94 1.72
C ILE A 474 -12.76 -19.94 1.26
N VAL A 475 -11.54 -20.45 1.01
CA VAL A 475 -10.47 -19.70 0.35
C VAL A 475 -10.42 -20.15 -1.10
N THR A 476 -10.57 -19.18 -2.01
CA THR A 476 -10.55 -19.38 -3.46
C THR A 476 -9.32 -18.70 -4.06
N PRO A 477 -8.62 -19.32 -5.03
CA PRO A 477 -7.49 -18.68 -5.70
C PRO A 477 -7.84 -17.31 -6.27
N GLY A 478 -6.96 -16.33 -6.08
CA GLY A 478 -7.12 -14.97 -6.60
C GLY A 478 -8.13 -14.09 -5.86
N LEU A 479 -8.91 -14.64 -4.92
CA LEU A 479 -9.90 -13.89 -4.16
C LEU A 479 -9.43 -13.57 -2.75
N ALA A 480 -9.81 -12.40 -2.26
CA ALA A 480 -9.72 -12.04 -0.86
C ALA A 480 -11.09 -12.18 -0.21
N THR A 481 -11.24 -13.16 0.69
CA THR A 481 -12.50 -13.40 1.40
C THR A 481 -12.54 -12.56 2.67
N ALA A 482 -13.54 -11.69 2.78
CA ALA A 482 -13.76 -10.86 3.96
C ALA A 482 -14.65 -11.56 4.99
N LEU A 483 -14.21 -11.60 6.25
CA LEU A 483 -14.98 -12.11 7.38
C LEU A 483 -14.84 -11.17 8.59
N HIS A 484 -15.85 -10.35 8.83
CA HIS A 484 -15.86 -9.42 9.97
C HIS A 484 -16.50 -10.09 11.19
N TRP A 485 -16.05 -9.67 12.38
CA TRP A 485 -16.50 -10.21 13.65
C TRP A 485 -17.05 -9.09 14.53
N LEU A 486 -18.16 -9.42 15.19
CA LEU A 486 -18.73 -8.67 16.29
C LEU A 486 -18.58 -9.55 17.54
N LEU A 487 -17.65 -9.21 18.42
CA LEU A 487 -17.35 -9.96 19.64
C LEU A 487 -18.06 -9.37 20.86
N GLY A 488 -18.47 -10.24 21.77
CA GLY A 488 -19.14 -9.84 23.01
C GLY A 488 -20.65 -9.77 22.87
N GLU A 489 -21.28 -9.46 24.00
CA GLU A 489 -22.73 -9.31 24.09
C GLU A 489 -23.16 -7.90 23.68
N THR A 490 -24.39 -7.80 23.19
CA THR A 490 -25.01 -6.52 22.84
C THR A 490 -26.48 -6.54 23.17
N GLU A 491 -27.00 -5.42 23.65
CA GLU A 491 -28.43 -5.21 23.87
C GLU A 491 -29.16 -4.89 22.56
N ALA A 492 -28.41 -4.57 21.50
CA ALA A 492 -28.98 -4.24 20.20
C ALA A 492 -29.39 -5.50 19.45
N LEU A 493 -30.54 -5.45 18.79
CA LEU A 493 -30.98 -6.53 17.92
C LEU A 493 -30.09 -6.57 16.68
N HIS A 494 -29.33 -7.67 16.52
CA HIS A 494 -28.48 -7.85 15.35
C HIS A 494 -29.31 -8.31 14.15
N LEU A 495 -29.41 -7.46 13.13
CA LEU A 495 -30.22 -7.70 11.95
C LEU A 495 -29.37 -7.74 10.69
N ARG A 496 -29.53 -8.81 9.92
CA ARG A 496 -28.83 -8.98 8.64
C ARG A 496 -29.49 -8.22 7.50
N ARG A 497 -30.82 -8.08 7.51
CA ARG A 497 -31.58 -7.44 6.44
C ARG A 497 -32.34 -6.23 6.94
N LEU A 498 -32.36 -5.16 6.15
CA LEU A 498 -33.08 -3.93 6.48
C LEU A 498 -34.60 -4.11 6.49
N GLU A 499 -35.12 -5.11 5.77
CA GLU A 499 -36.56 -5.42 5.76
C GLU A 499 -37.10 -5.76 7.15
N SER A 500 -36.28 -6.36 8.00
CA SER A 500 -36.63 -6.73 9.38
C SER A 500 -36.87 -5.53 10.30
N LEU A 501 -36.56 -4.31 9.85
CA LEU A 501 -36.79 -3.10 10.63
C LEU A 501 -38.26 -2.67 10.63
N ASN A 502 -39.05 -3.05 9.61
CA ASN A 502 -40.42 -2.55 9.46
C ASN A 502 -41.32 -2.93 10.65
N ASP A 503 -41.12 -4.13 11.20
CA ASP A 503 -41.97 -4.70 12.23
C ASP A 503 -41.52 -4.36 13.67
N LEU A 504 -40.43 -3.59 13.80
CA LEU A 504 -39.87 -3.23 15.10
C LEU A 504 -40.44 -1.90 15.60
N PRO A 505 -40.68 -1.76 16.92
CA PRO A 505 -41.11 -0.49 17.50
C PRO A 505 -40.00 0.55 17.47
N ASP A 506 -40.37 1.83 17.44
CA ASP A 506 -39.43 2.93 17.63
C ASP A 506 -38.76 2.85 19.01
N GLY A 507 -37.52 3.31 19.09
CA GLY A 507 -36.66 3.17 20.27
C GLY A 507 -35.88 1.85 20.32
N THR A 508 -36.15 0.90 19.42
CA THR A 508 -35.38 -0.34 19.35
C THR A 508 -33.93 -0.05 18.95
N ARG A 509 -32.97 -0.51 19.76
CA ARG A 509 -31.54 -0.47 19.38
C ARG A 509 -31.25 -1.60 18.40
N VAL A 510 -30.62 -1.27 17.28
CA VAL A 510 -30.29 -2.24 16.22
C VAL A 510 -28.81 -2.17 15.86
N LEU A 511 -28.26 -3.35 15.58
CA LEU A 511 -26.91 -3.54 15.06
C LEU A 511 -27.01 -4.12 13.66
N LEU A 512 -26.49 -3.40 12.69
CA LEU A 512 -26.55 -3.73 11.27
C LEU A 512 -25.13 -3.94 10.75
N ALA A 513 -24.78 -5.19 10.41
CA ALA A 513 -23.50 -5.49 9.80
C ALA A 513 -23.56 -6.77 8.94
N PRO A 514 -22.83 -6.82 7.81
CA PRO A 514 -22.31 -5.67 7.06
C PRO A 514 -23.42 -4.91 6.31
N LYS A 515 -23.16 -3.63 6.01
CA LYS A 515 -23.97 -2.77 5.13
C LYS A 515 -23.05 -2.02 4.18
N ARG A 516 -23.58 -1.54 3.05
CA ARG A 516 -22.84 -0.70 2.09
C ARG A 516 -23.35 0.73 2.11
N VAL A 517 -22.46 1.70 2.00
CA VAL A 517 -22.79 3.11 1.80
C VAL A 517 -23.23 3.34 0.36
N LEU A 518 -24.34 4.04 0.13
CA LEU A 518 -24.88 4.27 -1.22
C LEU A 518 -24.40 5.54 -1.90
N LYS A 519 -23.95 6.52 -1.12
CA LYS A 519 -23.49 7.80 -1.68
C LYS A 519 -22.38 8.35 -0.84
N ARG A 520 -21.41 8.96 -1.52
CA ARG A 520 -20.36 9.75 -0.88
C ARG A 520 -20.98 10.80 0.05
N SER A 521 -20.45 10.91 1.26
CA SER A 521 -20.79 11.96 2.21
C SER A 521 -19.52 12.52 2.84
N GLU A 522 -19.38 13.84 2.79
CA GLU A 522 -18.20 14.59 3.28
C GLU A 522 -18.51 15.50 4.48
N SER A 523 -19.78 15.60 4.86
CA SER A 523 -20.28 16.56 5.83
C SER A 523 -21.18 15.86 6.86
N ALA A 524 -21.10 16.34 8.10
CA ALA A 524 -21.95 15.89 9.20
C ALA A 524 -23.43 16.29 9.05
N GLU A 525 -23.75 17.21 8.14
CA GLU A 525 -25.10 17.76 7.97
C GLU A 525 -26.04 16.83 7.19
N GLN A 526 -25.48 15.90 6.40
CA GLN A 526 -26.27 14.96 5.60
C GLN A 526 -26.30 13.58 6.24
N PRO A 527 -27.49 12.95 6.39
CA PRO A 527 -27.57 11.58 6.87
C PRO A 527 -26.85 10.63 5.90
N LEU A 528 -26.23 9.60 6.46
CA LEU A 528 -25.60 8.56 5.66
C LEU A 528 -26.66 7.61 5.13
N LEU A 529 -26.71 7.40 3.82
CA LEU A 529 -27.61 6.42 3.21
C LEU A 529 -26.88 5.08 3.08
N ILE A 530 -27.43 4.04 3.70
CA ILE A 530 -26.88 2.67 3.62
C ILE A 530 -27.88 1.70 3.01
N ALA A 531 -27.37 0.57 2.52
CA ALA A 531 -28.17 -0.54 2.00
C ALA A 531 -27.63 -1.90 2.46
N ASP A 532 -28.46 -2.92 2.31
CA ASP A 532 -28.00 -4.31 2.36
C ASP A 532 -26.95 -4.59 1.27
N LEU A 533 -26.05 -5.54 1.53
CA LEU A 533 -25.05 -5.94 0.54
C LEU A 533 -25.70 -6.55 -0.71
N LEU A 534 -26.81 -7.26 -0.50
CA LEU A 534 -27.65 -7.84 -1.55
C LEU A 534 -29.05 -7.24 -1.42
N GLY A 535 -29.47 -6.46 -2.41
CA GLY A 535 -30.80 -5.85 -2.47
C GLY A 535 -30.81 -4.33 -2.57
N ASN A 536 -32.02 -3.79 -2.68
CA ASN A 536 -32.28 -2.38 -2.97
C ASN A 536 -32.90 -1.62 -1.77
N ARG A 537 -33.13 -2.29 -0.64
CA ARG A 537 -33.62 -1.64 0.58
C ARG A 537 -32.54 -0.70 1.12
N THR A 538 -32.97 0.47 1.54
CA THR A 538 -32.09 1.52 2.06
C THR A 538 -32.63 2.05 3.37
N ILE A 539 -31.76 2.64 4.18
CA ILE A 539 -32.15 3.40 5.36
C ILE A 539 -31.20 4.58 5.56
N GLU A 540 -31.77 5.70 5.98
CA GLU A 540 -30.99 6.86 6.41
C GLU A 540 -30.48 6.67 7.84
N VAL A 541 -29.21 7.02 8.04
CA VAL A 541 -28.50 6.90 9.31
C VAL A 541 -28.02 8.29 9.72
N GLN A 542 -28.65 8.82 10.76
CA GLN A 542 -28.22 10.05 11.41
C GLN A 542 -27.14 9.74 12.44
N LEU A 543 -25.93 10.21 12.15
CA LEU A 543 -24.73 9.92 12.93
C LEU A 543 -24.73 10.70 14.24
N ARG A 544 -24.39 10.03 15.35
CA ARG A 544 -24.09 10.69 16.64
C ARG A 544 -22.88 11.60 16.53
N LYS A 545 -21.84 11.12 15.84
CA LYS A 545 -20.58 11.83 15.62
C LYS A 545 -20.07 11.52 14.23
N TRP A 546 -19.74 12.57 13.49
CA TRP A 546 -19.03 12.43 12.23
C TRP A 546 -17.57 12.04 12.49
N THR A 547 -17.15 10.93 11.91
CA THR A 547 -15.79 10.40 12.13
C THR A 547 -14.92 10.58 10.89
N LEU A 548 -15.43 10.30 9.69
CA LEU A 548 -14.66 10.29 8.45
C LEU A 548 -15.58 10.62 7.25
N PRO A 549 -15.05 11.17 6.14
CA PRO A 549 -15.73 11.12 4.85
C PRO A 549 -16.08 9.68 4.52
N TRP A 550 -17.32 9.41 4.11
CA TRP A 550 -17.79 8.10 3.65
C TRP A 550 -17.79 8.06 2.13
N LEU A 551 -17.29 6.97 1.55
CA LEU A 551 -17.33 6.76 0.11
C LEU A 551 -18.46 5.81 -0.24
N GLU A 552 -19.00 5.97 -1.45
CA GLU A 552 -19.89 4.98 -2.04
C GLU A 552 -19.24 3.60 -2.01
N GLU A 553 -20.05 2.56 -1.76
CA GLU A 553 -19.65 1.16 -1.57
C GLU A 553 -18.75 0.86 -0.36
N ASP A 554 -18.45 1.83 0.52
CA ASP A 554 -17.82 1.52 1.80
C ASP A 554 -18.63 0.49 2.59
N ARG A 555 -17.94 -0.50 3.14
CA ARG A 555 -18.55 -1.48 4.04
C ARG A 555 -18.51 -0.95 5.46
N VAL A 556 -19.67 -0.99 6.11
CA VAL A 556 -19.85 -0.45 7.45
C VAL A 556 -20.61 -1.41 8.37
N ALA A 557 -20.33 -1.29 9.66
CA ALA A 557 -21.20 -1.73 10.73
C ALA A 557 -21.90 -0.49 11.32
N VAL A 558 -23.19 -0.61 11.62
CA VAL A 558 -24.00 0.50 12.15
C VAL A 558 -24.70 0.06 13.42
N LEU A 559 -24.53 0.82 14.49
CA LEU A 559 -25.25 0.64 15.75
C LEU A 559 -26.06 1.91 16.01
N GLY A 560 -27.38 1.82 16.06
CA GLY A 560 -28.24 2.99 16.22
C GLY A 560 -29.60 2.65 16.81
N THR A 561 -30.41 3.68 16.99
CA THR A 561 -31.77 3.56 17.52
C THR A 561 -32.76 3.79 16.40
N LEU A 562 -33.70 2.86 16.23
CA LEU A 562 -34.73 2.95 15.20
C LEU A 562 -35.76 4.01 15.56
N ALA A 563 -36.10 4.86 14.58
CA ALA A 563 -37.13 5.88 14.71
C ALA A 563 -37.94 6.00 13.42
N THR A 564 -39.15 6.55 13.51
CA THR A 564 -40.01 6.87 12.38
C THR A 564 -40.16 8.38 12.26
N ARG A 565 -39.88 8.92 11.07
CA ARG A 565 -40.09 10.34 10.77
C ARG A 565 -41.58 10.67 10.62
N PRO A 566 -41.97 11.96 10.69
CA PRO A 566 -43.34 12.38 10.45
C PRO A 566 -43.90 12.00 9.07
N ASP A 567 -43.04 11.81 8.07
CA ASP A 567 -43.40 11.34 6.73
C ASP A 567 -43.58 9.81 6.63
N GLY A 568 -43.44 9.09 7.75
CA GLY A 568 -43.56 7.63 7.84
C GLY A 568 -42.29 6.85 7.52
N ASN A 569 -41.20 7.52 7.12
CA ASN A 569 -39.95 6.82 6.79
C ASN A 569 -39.19 6.36 8.05
N ARG A 570 -38.72 5.11 8.03
CA ARG A 570 -37.84 4.58 9.09
C ARG A 570 -36.42 5.12 8.90
N ILE A 571 -35.81 5.55 10.00
CA ILE A 571 -34.42 6.02 10.05
C ILE A 571 -33.70 5.43 11.27
N LEU A 572 -32.37 5.44 11.26
CA LEU A 572 -31.58 5.25 12.47
C LEU A 572 -31.08 6.59 12.98
N THR A 573 -31.26 6.83 14.27
CA THR A 573 -30.76 8.01 14.99
C THR A 573 -29.70 7.60 16.01
N ASP A 574 -28.96 8.59 16.50
CA ASP A 574 -27.91 8.42 17.51
C ASP A 574 -26.87 7.34 17.14
N ALA A 575 -26.62 7.22 15.83
CA ALA A 575 -25.94 6.07 15.28
C ALA A 575 -24.41 6.22 15.32
N ILE A 576 -23.74 5.13 15.67
CA ILE A 576 -22.31 4.92 15.48
C ILE A 576 -22.14 4.12 14.20
N VAL A 577 -21.29 4.62 13.30
CA VAL A 577 -20.94 3.93 12.06
C VAL A 577 -19.45 3.67 12.04
N GLN A 578 -19.08 2.41 11.87
CA GLN A 578 -17.70 1.96 11.83
C GLN A 578 -17.37 1.39 10.47
N TRP A 579 -16.32 1.91 9.84
CA TRP A 579 -15.77 1.34 8.62
C TRP A 579 -15.18 -0.04 8.91
N ILE A 580 -15.57 -1.05 8.12
CA ILE A 580 -15.08 -2.42 8.25
C ILE A 580 -14.32 -2.91 7.02
N GLY A 581 -14.43 -2.20 5.88
CA GLY A 581 -13.69 -2.56 4.66
C GLY A 581 -14.30 -2.01 3.38
N THR A 582 -13.89 -2.59 2.25
CA THR A 582 -14.37 -2.25 0.90
C THR A 582 -15.10 -3.39 0.20
N GLN A 583 -15.07 -4.60 0.75
CA GLN A 583 -15.77 -5.79 0.23
C GLN A 583 -16.70 -6.41 1.26
#